data_AF-A0A7W7SLL4-F1
#
_entry.id   AF-A0A7W7SLL4-F1
#
_cell.length_a   1.000
_cell.length_b   1.000
_cell.length_c   1.000
_cell.angle_alpha   90.00
_cell.angle_beta   90.00
_cell.angle_gamma   90.00
#
_symmetry.space_group_name_H-M   'P 1'
#
loop_
_entity.id
_entity.type
_entity.pdbx_description
1 polymer ?
#
loop_
_entity_poly.entity_id
_entity_poly.type
_entity_poly.pdbx_seq_one_letter_code
_entity_poly.pdbx_strand_id
1 'polypeptide(L)'
;MHDNAVSIIVCGASAAVLFPTYAMQLRQQLTDPLRVLLTHGAERFVKPSTIAFFADEVYASDDESFIPTEFARRSRVIAVLPATAHTLASAALGLAGSPAQTALLAASGPTLYFPSMNRAMWQRESTRRHVATLRADGHVVIDPVEAGVYENWQRSVVRAPALPAPAEVAQLIAAAAAEAGAGTEAGAAAAAAETGTEAATPIQSTSPDLLLVGDPEPSDPWLQYNAEVDWATPELYDALRTDVTELLGDGTVADFFFVHKPPGLRLRYRIDPADRPAVAGRVTTLLDDLCRRGLVRGWLPAVYEPEQRLFGGAESMRSVHQVFTADSLAWLGFHADQPAAGQRPTATWAMSLLMIRELLDALGITGWEDIDVWDRLGRYGQRMLDTEVADDARVARIAAALRRDWAEPERLREQLPPTGPQLLDRWAQSMATIGKEWWDGYFTSPDAEVGPRHAAAFTIIFHWNRARLPIGQQALITHTLGGRMTEATA
;
A
#
# COMPACT_ATOMS: atom_id res chain seq x y z
N MET A 1 -1.45 -1.85 -21.55
CA MET A 1 -2.85 -1.41 -21.62
C MET A 1 -3.22 -1.08 -23.06
N HIS A 2 -4.01 -1.95 -23.68
CA HIS A 2 -4.63 -1.69 -24.99
C HIS A 2 -5.57 -0.48 -24.92
N ASP A 3 -5.65 0.32 -25.99
CA ASP A 3 -6.66 1.39 -26.06
C ASP A 3 -8.05 0.82 -26.40
N ASN A 4 -9.11 1.53 -26.00
CA ASN A 4 -10.51 1.16 -26.24
C ASN A 4 -10.94 -0.20 -25.67
N ALA A 5 -10.34 -0.63 -24.57
CA ALA A 5 -10.68 -1.90 -23.94
C ALA A 5 -12.06 -1.87 -23.27
N VAL A 6 -12.79 -2.98 -23.33
CA VAL A 6 -13.91 -3.23 -22.42
C VAL A 6 -13.33 -3.67 -21.08
N SER A 7 -13.48 -2.83 -20.07
CA SER A 7 -12.86 -3.03 -18.76
C SER A 7 -13.86 -3.54 -17.73
N ILE A 8 -13.52 -4.63 -17.06
CA ILE A 8 -14.33 -5.20 -15.98
C ILE A 8 -13.59 -5.12 -14.65
N ILE A 9 -14.23 -4.54 -13.64
CA ILE A 9 -13.76 -4.54 -12.26
C ILE A 9 -14.52 -5.61 -11.49
N VAL A 10 -13.80 -6.60 -10.94
CA VAL A 10 -14.37 -7.71 -10.19
C VAL A 10 -14.25 -7.42 -8.69
N CYS A 11 -15.37 -7.36 -7.97
CA CYS A 11 -15.38 -7.12 -6.52
C CYS A 11 -15.50 -8.40 -5.70
N GLY A 12 -15.13 -8.31 -4.42
CA GLY A 12 -15.19 -9.42 -3.45
C GLY A 12 -16.60 -9.82 -3.03
N ALA A 13 -17.37 -10.42 -3.93
CA ALA A 13 -18.62 -11.11 -3.64
C ALA A 13 -18.46 -12.61 -3.91
N SER A 14 -19.26 -13.47 -3.25
CA SER A 14 -19.26 -14.92 -3.53
C SER A 14 -19.55 -15.24 -5.00
N ALA A 15 -20.33 -14.40 -5.68
CA ALA A 15 -20.60 -14.52 -7.12
C ALA A 15 -19.34 -14.36 -8.00
N ALA A 16 -18.24 -13.80 -7.49
CA ALA A 16 -16.97 -13.72 -8.23
C ALA A 16 -16.40 -15.10 -8.59
N VAL A 17 -16.77 -16.16 -7.87
CA VAL A 17 -16.43 -17.56 -8.23
C VAL A 17 -16.99 -17.93 -9.62
N LEU A 18 -18.10 -17.32 -10.03
CA LEU A 18 -18.72 -17.56 -11.33
C LEU A 18 -18.15 -16.68 -12.44
N PHE A 19 -17.29 -15.71 -12.10
CA PHE A 19 -16.77 -14.73 -13.05
C PHE A 19 -16.11 -15.33 -14.30
N PRO A 20 -15.36 -16.46 -14.26
CA PRO A 20 -14.84 -17.09 -15.46
C PRO A 20 -15.90 -17.41 -16.52
N THR A 21 -17.13 -17.79 -16.11
CA THR A 21 -18.24 -18.03 -17.04
C THR A 21 -18.73 -16.74 -17.69
N TYR A 22 -18.75 -15.62 -16.95
CA TYR A 22 -19.05 -14.30 -17.49
C TYR A 22 -17.96 -13.83 -18.46
N ALA A 23 -16.68 -14.00 -18.10
CA ALA A 23 -15.56 -13.64 -18.96
C ALA A 23 -15.57 -14.42 -20.28
N MET A 24 -15.82 -15.74 -20.24
CA MET A 24 -15.99 -16.56 -21.44
C MET A 24 -17.13 -16.06 -22.32
N GLN A 25 -18.27 -15.69 -21.72
CA GLN A 25 -19.42 -15.21 -22.47
C GLN A 25 -19.18 -13.81 -23.08
N LEU A 26 -18.47 -12.94 -22.36
CA LEU A 26 -18.03 -11.63 -22.85
C LEU A 26 -17.09 -11.80 -24.05
N ARG A 27 -16.15 -12.73 -23.99
CA ARG A 27 -15.23 -13.03 -25.10
C ARG A 27 -15.90 -13.51 -26.37
N GLN A 28 -17.04 -14.19 -26.26
CA GLN A 28 -17.80 -14.64 -27.42
C GLN A 28 -18.57 -13.51 -28.11
N GLN A 29 -18.87 -12.42 -27.39
CA GLN A 29 -19.70 -11.33 -27.89
C GLN A 29 -18.90 -10.06 -28.22
N LEU A 30 -17.73 -9.89 -27.60
CA LEU A 30 -16.89 -8.70 -27.77
C LEU A 30 -15.75 -8.96 -28.75
N THR A 31 -15.52 -7.99 -29.63
CA THR A 31 -14.35 -7.93 -30.51
C THR A 31 -13.22 -7.07 -29.94
N ASP A 32 -13.55 -6.16 -29.02
CA ASP A 32 -12.57 -5.28 -28.37
C ASP A 32 -11.72 -6.05 -27.35
N PRO A 33 -10.54 -5.51 -26.98
CA PRO A 33 -9.76 -6.07 -25.90
C PRO A 33 -10.58 -6.07 -24.60
N LEU A 34 -10.72 -7.24 -23.97
CA LEU A 34 -11.34 -7.35 -22.64
C LEU A 34 -10.25 -7.35 -21.56
N ARG A 35 -10.33 -6.32 -20.72
CA ARG A 35 -9.43 -6.09 -19.59
C ARG A 35 -10.16 -6.37 -18.29
N VAL A 36 -9.48 -7.00 -17.34
CA VAL A 36 -10.06 -7.28 -16.02
C VAL A 36 -9.17 -6.73 -14.91
N LEU A 37 -9.77 -6.05 -13.94
CA LEU A 37 -9.14 -5.66 -12.68
C LEU A 37 -9.83 -6.41 -11.53
N LEU A 38 -9.07 -7.19 -10.77
CA LEU A 38 -9.57 -7.81 -9.55
C LEU A 38 -9.29 -6.89 -8.36
N THR A 39 -10.31 -6.62 -7.55
CA THR A 39 -10.09 -5.99 -6.24
C THR A 39 -9.44 -6.98 -5.28
N HIS A 40 -8.78 -6.48 -4.22
CA HIS A 40 -8.22 -7.33 -3.16
C HIS A 40 -9.26 -8.31 -2.57
N GLY A 41 -10.53 -7.91 -2.52
CA GLY A 41 -11.63 -8.77 -2.09
C GLY A 41 -11.95 -9.89 -3.09
N ALA A 42 -11.86 -9.63 -4.39
CA ALA A 42 -12.15 -10.61 -5.44
C ALA A 42 -11.07 -11.69 -5.53
N GLU A 43 -9.82 -11.35 -5.26
CA GLU A 43 -8.68 -12.28 -5.29
C GLU A 43 -8.75 -13.43 -4.26
N ARG A 44 -9.69 -13.32 -3.30
CA ARG A 44 -10.04 -14.36 -2.35
C ARG A 44 -10.99 -15.41 -2.93
N PHE A 45 -11.70 -15.08 -4.00
CA PHE A 45 -12.68 -15.94 -4.67
C PHE A 45 -12.18 -16.50 -6.00
N VAL A 46 -11.44 -15.68 -6.77
CA VAL A 46 -10.89 -16.07 -8.07
C VAL A 46 -9.52 -15.43 -8.27
N LYS A 47 -8.56 -16.19 -8.81
CA LYS A 47 -7.18 -15.71 -8.99
C LYS A 47 -7.02 -15.00 -10.34
N PRO A 48 -6.16 -13.95 -10.41
CA PRO A 48 -5.83 -13.29 -11.68
C PRO A 48 -5.38 -14.29 -12.77
N SER A 49 -4.55 -15.27 -12.40
CA SER A 49 -4.09 -16.34 -13.32
C SER A 49 -5.22 -17.21 -13.89
N THR A 50 -6.32 -17.39 -13.16
CA THR A 50 -7.51 -18.08 -13.68
C THR A 50 -8.25 -17.21 -14.70
N ILE A 51 -8.30 -15.90 -14.48
CA ILE A 51 -8.97 -14.97 -15.40
C ILE A 51 -8.16 -14.74 -16.67
N ALA A 52 -6.83 -14.85 -16.61
CA ALA A 52 -5.94 -14.67 -17.75
C ALA A 52 -6.25 -15.62 -18.93
N PHE A 53 -6.88 -16.78 -18.70
CA PHE A 53 -7.35 -17.66 -19.77
C PHE A 53 -8.52 -17.09 -20.61
N PHE A 54 -9.18 -16.04 -20.11
CA PHE A 54 -10.38 -15.46 -20.70
C PHE A 54 -10.25 -13.96 -20.95
N ALA A 55 -9.09 -13.35 -20.71
CA ALA A 55 -8.87 -11.91 -20.82
C ALA A 55 -7.51 -11.58 -21.47
N ASP A 56 -7.40 -10.45 -22.18
CA ASP A 56 -6.17 -10.02 -22.84
C ASP A 56 -5.23 -9.36 -21.82
N GLU A 57 -5.82 -8.72 -20.82
CA GLU A 57 -5.12 -8.01 -19.77
C GLU A 57 -5.84 -8.27 -18.44
N VAL A 58 -5.11 -8.74 -17.43
CA VAL A 58 -5.63 -8.97 -16.09
C VAL A 58 -4.71 -8.30 -15.08
N TYR A 59 -5.31 -7.51 -14.20
CA TYR A 59 -4.62 -6.76 -13.17
C TYR A 59 -5.13 -7.17 -11.79
N ALA A 60 -4.21 -7.29 -10.84
CA ALA A 60 -4.52 -7.47 -9.41
C ALA A 60 -4.58 -6.11 -8.71
N SER A 61 -5.17 -6.07 -7.51
CA SER A 61 -5.33 -4.82 -6.78
C SER A 61 -4.02 -4.30 -6.19
N ASP A 62 -2.99 -5.13 -6.10
CA ASP A 62 -1.65 -4.83 -5.59
C ASP A 62 -0.61 -4.72 -6.70
N ASP A 63 -1.01 -4.80 -7.97
CA ASP A 63 -0.13 -4.64 -9.12
C ASP A 63 0.40 -3.19 -9.19
N GLU A 64 1.70 -3.01 -8.97
CA GLU A 64 2.36 -1.70 -9.01
C GLU A 64 2.43 -1.07 -10.40
N SER A 65 2.42 -1.90 -11.44
CA SER A 65 2.41 -1.45 -12.83
C SER A 65 1.03 -0.95 -13.25
N PHE A 66 0.00 -1.28 -12.48
CA PHE A 66 -1.36 -0.84 -12.72
C PHE A 66 -1.53 0.64 -12.37
N ILE A 67 -1.74 1.45 -13.40
CA ILE A 67 -2.06 2.87 -13.25
C ILE A 67 -3.59 3.04 -13.38
N PRO A 68 -4.32 3.34 -12.29
CA PRO A 68 -5.79 3.38 -12.31
C PRO A 68 -6.38 4.43 -13.26
N THR A 69 -5.71 5.57 -13.38
CA THR A 69 -6.15 6.66 -14.26
C THR A 69 -5.91 6.33 -15.73
N GLU A 70 -4.84 5.59 -16.04
CA GLU A 70 -4.59 5.06 -17.38
C GLU A 70 -5.61 3.99 -17.71
N PHE A 71 -5.90 3.07 -16.79
CA PHE A 71 -6.96 2.07 -16.94
C PHE A 71 -8.27 2.74 -17.35
N ALA A 72 -8.69 3.75 -16.59
CA ALA A 72 -9.95 4.45 -16.83
C ALA A 72 -9.97 5.16 -18.19
N ARG A 73 -8.89 5.87 -18.55
CA ARG A 73 -8.79 6.59 -19.83
C ARG A 73 -8.73 5.68 -21.04
N ARG A 74 -8.15 4.49 -20.89
CA ARG A 74 -8.01 3.49 -21.95
C ARG A 74 -9.20 2.54 -22.04
N SER A 75 -10.21 2.73 -21.19
CA SER A 75 -11.46 1.98 -21.23
C SER A 75 -12.45 2.64 -22.18
N ARG A 76 -12.99 1.86 -23.11
CA ARG A 76 -14.17 2.25 -23.89
C ARG A 76 -15.42 2.26 -23.01
N VAL A 77 -15.54 1.27 -22.14
CA VAL A 77 -16.57 1.16 -21.11
C VAL A 77 -15.98 0.49 -19.88
N ILE A 78 -16.46 0.87 -18.70
CA ILE A 78 -16.13 0.21 -17.44
C ILE A 78 -17.40 -0.43 -16.89
N ALA A 79 -17.31 -1.70 -16.51
CA ALA A 79 -18.35 -2.41 -15.78
C ALA A 79 -17.80 -3.00 -14.49
N VAL A 80 -18.60 -2.98 -13.42
CA VAL A 80 -18.28 -3.60 -12.13
C VAL A 80 -19.13 -4.85 -11.97
N LEU A 81 -18.49 -6.03 -12.07
CA LEU A 81 -19.16 -7.33 -12.14
C LEU A 81 -18.36 -8.40 -11.38
N PRO A 82 -18.85 -8.89 -10.24
CA PRO A 82 -19.94 -8.32 -9.44
C PRO A 82 -19.56 -6.98 -8.79
N ALA A 83 -20.55 -6.14 -8.50
CA ALA A 83 -20.44 -4.95 -7.66
C ALA A 83 -20.93 -5.24 -6.23
N THR A 84 -20.07 -5.00 -5.23
CA THR A 84 -20.45 -5.14 -3.81
C THR A 84 -21.13 -3.88 -3.28
N ALA A 85 -21.83 -3.97 -2.14
CA ALA A 85 -22.38 -2.80 -1.45
C ALA A 85 -21.30 -1.76 -1.11
N HIS A 86 -20.09 -2.22 -0.78
CA HIS A 86 -18.94 -1.35 -0.52
C HIS A 86 -18.54 -0.58 -1.78
N THR A 87 -18.42 -1.24 -2.93
CA THR A 87 -18.07 -0.59 -4.20
C THR A 87 -19.13 0.43 -4.63
N LEU A 88 -20.42 0.09 -4.49
CA LEU A 88 -21.51 1.04 -4.78
C LEU A 88 -21.45 2.27 -3.86
N ALA A 89 -21.21 2.07 -2.57
CA ALA A 89 -21.06 3.16 -1.61
C ALA A 89 -19.85 4.04 -1.95
N SER A 90 -18.69 3.43 -2.18
CA SER A 90 -17.46 4.16 -2.51
C SER A 90 -17.60 4.96 -3.80
N ALA A 91 -18.21 4.39 -4.84
CA ALA A 91 -18.45 5.11 -6.08
C ALA A 91 -19.44 6.28 -5.88
N ALA A 92 -20.57 6.06 -5.20
CA ALA A 92 -21.57 7.09 -4.94
C ALA A 92 -21.04 8.25 -4.08
N LEU A 93 -20.06 7.97 -3.21
CA LEU A 93 -19.44 8.95 -2.31
C LEU A 93 -18.15 9.55 -2.88
N GLY A 94 -17.71 9.15 -4.07
CA GLY A 94 -16.46 9.63 -4.67
C GLY A 94 -15.19 9.22 -3.92
N LEU A 95 -15.20 8.08 -3.22
CA LEU A 95 -14.04 7.56 -2.48
C LEU A 95 -13.05 6.88 -3.43
N ALA A 96 -11.75 7.12 -3.24
CA ALA A 96 -10.65 6.57 -4.04
C ALA A 96 -9.57 5.90 -3.17
N GLY A 97 -9.98 4.97 -2.30
CA GLY A 97 -9.11 4.28 -1.34
C GLY A 97 -8.43 3.01 -1.86
N SER A 98 -8.71 2.58 -3.09
CA SER A 98 -8.07 1.44 -3.75
C SER A 98 -7.92 1.69 -5.25
N PRO A 99 -7.03 0.98 -5.97
CA PRO A 99 -6.86 1.15 -7.41
C PRO A 99 -8.16 1.06 -8.21
N ALA A 100 -9.05 0.12 -7.86
CA ALA A 100 -10.36 0.01 -8.50
C ALA A 100 -11.25 1.23 -8.24
N GLN A 101 -11.26 1.76 -7.02
CA GLN A 101 -12.03 2.95 -6.67
C GLN A 101 -11.48 4.20 -7.35
N THR A 102 -10.16 4.34 -7.43
CA THR A 102 -9.49 5.42 -8.18
C THR A 102 -9.81 5.35 -9.66
N ALA A 103 -9.82 4.15 -10.26
CA ALA A 103 -10.19 3.97 -11.66
C ALA A 103 -11.66 4.34 -11.90
N LEU A 104 -12.57 3.98 -10.98
CA LEU A 104 -13.99 4.34 -11.07
C LEU A 104 -14.21 5.86 -10.97
N LEU A 105 -13.51 6.53 -10.05
CA LEU A 105 -13.60 7.99 -9.92
C LEU A 105 -12.99 8.73 -11.12
N ALA A 106 -11.95 8.14 -11.74
CA ALA A 106 -11.30 8.70 -12.92
C ALA A 106 -12.01 8.40 -14.25
N ALA A 107 -13.09 7.60 -14.23
CA ALA A 107 -13.84 7.22 -15.42
C ALA A 107 -14.53 8.43 -16.03
N SER A 108 -14.30 8.66 -17.33
CA SER A 108 -14.86 9.82 -18.04
C SER A 108 -16.28 9.57 -18.59
N GLY A 109 -16.80 8.35 -18.48
CA GLY A 109 -18.11 7.97 -19.00
C GLY A 109 -18.91 7.11 -18.03
N PRO A 110 -20.19 6.80 -18.35
CA PRO A 110 -21.05 5.98 -17.52
C PRO A 110 -20.46 4.59 -17.22
N THR A 111 -20.20 4.33 -15.95
CA THR A 111 -19.90 2.97 -15.46
C THR A 111 -21.16 2.14 -15.30
N LEU A 112 -21.10 0.86 -15.70
CA LEU A 112 -22.14 -0.14 -15.42
C LEU A 112 -21.86 -0.84 -14.10
N TYR A 113 -22.85 -0.99 -13.24
CA TYR A 113 -22.74 -1.74 -11.99
C TYR A 113 -23.70 -2.92 -12.00
N PHE A 114 -23.19 -4.10 -11.64
CA PHE A 114 -23.96 -5.34 -11.49
C PHE A 114 -23.95 -5.77 -10.01
N PRO A 115 -24.88 -5.26 -9.19
CA PRO A 115 -24.91 -5.51 -7.76
C PRO A 115 -25.05 -7.00 -7.43
N SER A 116 -24.23 -7.47 -6.50
CA SER A 116 -24.30 -8.84 -5.96
C SER A 116 -24.10 -8.82 -4.46
N MET A 117 -25.19 -9.01 -3.72
CA MET A 117 -25.21 -9.01 -2.26
C MET A 117 -26.48 -9.69 -1.73
N ASN A 118 -26.50 -10.03 -0.45
CA ASN A 118 -27.69 -10.59 0.19
C ASN A 118 -28.91 -9.64 0.09
N ARG A 119 -30.13 -10.19 0.04
CA ARG A 119 -31.39 -9.43 -0.02
C ARG A 119 -31.47 -8.33 1.04
N ALA A 120 -31.12 -8.65 2.29
CA ALA A 120 -31.17 -7.71 3.39
C ALA A 120 -30.24 -6.51 3.16
N MET A 121 -29.08 -6.73 2.53
CA MET A 121 -28.14 -5.66 2.14
C MET A 121 -28.69 -4.82 0.98
N TRP A 122 -29.28 -5.46 -0.02
CA TRP A 122 -29.89 -4.77 -1.18
C TRP A 122 -31.06 -3.87 -0.77
N GLN A 123 -31.84 -4.30 0.21
CA GLN A 123 -33.00 -3.55 0.71
C GLN A 123 -32.63 -2.45 1.73
N ARG A 124 -31.36 -2.34 2.17
CA ARG A 124 -30.95 -1.28 3.09
C ARG A 124 -31.12 0.09 2.44
N GLU A 125 -31.59 1.04 3.23
CA GLU A 125 -31.78 2.42 2.78
C GLU A 125 -30.46 3.07 2.34
N SER A 126 -29.35 2.75 2.99
CA SER A 126 -28.03 3.21 2.55
C SER A 126 -27.68 2.73 1.13
N THR A 127 -27.89 1.44 0.84
CA THR A 127 -27.66 0.88 -0.50
C THR A 127 -28.56 1.54 -1.53
N ARG A 128 -29.85 1.71 -1.21
CA ARG A 128 -30.82 2.38 -2.11
C ARG A 128 -30.41 3.82 -2.41
N ARG A 129 -29.96 4.58 -1.40
CA ARG A 129 -29.44 5.94 -1.61
C ARG A 129 -28.22 5.93 -2.54
N HIS A 130 -27.24 5.06 -2.31
CA HIS A 130 -26.07 4.98 -3.20
C HIS A 130 -26.45 4.60 -4.63
N VAL A 131 -27.39 3.66 -4.80
CA VAL A 131 -27.90 3.29 -6.13
C VAL A 131 -28.61 4.47 -6.80
N ALA A 132 -29.42 5.22 -6.06
CA ALA A 132 -30.10 6.40 -6.57
C ALA A 132 -29.11 7.51 -6.95
N THR A 133 -28.09 7.76 -6.11
CA THR A 133 -27.00 8.71 -6.41
C THR A 133 -26.26 8.31 -7.69
N LEU A 134 -25.79 7.06 -7.80
CA LEU A 134 -25.10 6.59 -9.00
C LEU A 134 -25.95 6.76 -10.27
N ARG A 135 -27.24 6.43 -10.20
CA ARG A 135 -28.16 6.63 -11.33
C ARG A 135 -28.36 8.10 -11.66
N ALA A 136 -28.44 8.97 -10.65
CA ALA A 136 -28.54 10.41 -10.84
C ALA A 136 -27.27 11.01 -11.46
N ASP A 137 -26.11 10.46 -11.12
CA ASP A 137 -24.80 10.81 -11.69
C ASP A 137 -24.58 10.26 -13.11
N GLY A 138 -25.60 9.59 -13.68
CA GLY A 138 -25.58 9.07 -15.05
C GLY A 138 -24.97 7.67 -15.19
N HIS A 139 -24.62 7.00 -14.09
CA HIS A 139 -24.19 5.60 -14.12
C HIS A 139 -25.36 4.64 -14.29
N VAL A 140 -25.08 3.45 -14.82
CA VAL A 140 -26.09 2.43 -15.06
C VAL A 140 -25.98 1.35 -13.99
N VAL A 141 -26.90 1.35 -13.03
CA VAL A 141 -26.98 0.28 -12.01
C VAL A 141 -28.06 -0.71 -12.41
N ILE A 142 -27.66 -1.94 -12.75
CA ILE A 142 -28.56 -3.03 -13.15
C ILE A 142 -29.22 -3.62 -11.90
N ASP A 143 -30.55 -3.74 -11.90
CA ASP A 143 -31.23 -4.37 -10.78
C ASP A 143 -30.95 -5.89 -10.75
N PRO A 144 -30.67 -6.48 -9.57
CA PRO A 144 -30.50 -7.92 -9.45
C PRO A 144 -31.76 -8.70 -9.86
N VAL A 145 -31.57 -9.91 -10.38
CA VAL A 145 -32.67 -10.82 -10.73
C VAL A 145 -32.95 -11.82 -9.61
N GLU A 146 -34.19 -12.25 -9.46
CA GLU A 146 -34.56 -13.29 -8.49
C GLU A 146 -34.18 -14.68 -9.03
N ALA A 147 -33.20 -15.35 -8.41
CA ALA A 147 -32.76 -16.68 -8.82
C ALA A 147 -32.61 -17.63 -7.61
N GLY A 148 -32.50 -18.94 -7.89
CA GLY A 148 -32.17 -19.93 -6.86
C GLY A 148 -30.70 -19.80 -6.46
N VAL A 149 -30.44 -19.35 -5.23
CA VAL A 149 -29.10 -19.19 -4.69
C VAL A 149 -28.94 -20.00 -3.41
N TYR A 150 -27.75 -20.55 -3.18
CA TYR A 150 -27.44 -21.24 -1.94
C TYR A 150 -27.00 -20.25 -0.87
N GLU A 151 -27.75 -20.13 0.22
CA GLU A 151 -27.35 -19.31 1.37
C GLU A 151 -26.65 -20.18 2.42
N ASN A 152 -25.36 -19.91 2.64
CA ASN A 152 -24.51 -20.71 3.53
C ASN A 152 -24.99 -20.74 5.00
N TRP A 153 -25.61 -19.66 5.50
CA TRP A 153 -26.10 -19.58 6.88
C TRP A 153 -27.38 -20.39 7.09
N GLN A 154 -28.26 -20.46 6.09
CA GLN A 154 -29.49 -21.28 6.13
C GLN A 154 -29.23 -22.73 5.66
N ARG A 155 -28.10 -22.97 4.99
CA ARG A 155 -27.75 -24.25 4.36
C ARG A 155 -28.84 -24.76 3.40
N SER A 156 -29.47 -23.84 2.67
CA SER A 156 -30.57 -24.13 1.77
C SER A 156 -30.50 -23.27 0.50
N VAL A 157 -31.16 -23.75 -0.56
CA VAL A 157 -31.38 -22.95 -1.76
C VAL A 157 -32.63 -22.11 -1.57
N VAL A 158 -32.50 -20.80 -1.72
CA VAL A 158 -33.58 -19.82 -1.59
C VAL A 158 -33.69 -18.98 -2.86
N ARG A 159 -34.86 -18.39 -3.10
CA ARG A 159 -35.03 -17.34 -4.12
C ARG A 159 -34.51 -16.02 -3.55
N ALA A 160 -33.40 -15.54 -4.08
CA ALA A 160 -32.83 -14.26 -3.67
C ALA A 160 -32.23 -13.47 -4.86
N PRO A 161 -31.91 -12.18 -4.64
CA PRO A 161 -31.19 -11.35 -5.60
C PRO A 161 -29.89 -12.01 -6.05
N ALA A 162 -29.70 -12.10 -7.36
CA ALA A 162 -28.52 -12.65 -8.01
C ALA A 162 -28.15 -11.82 -9.23
N LEU A 163 -26.96 -12.08 -9.78
CA LEU A 163 -26.54 -11.52 -11.07
C LEU A 163 -27.45 -12.04 -12.20
N PRO A 164 -27.72 -11.23 -13.22
CA PRO A 164 -28.36 -11.70 -14.46
C PRO A 164 -27.53 -12.79 -15.13
N ALA A 165 -28.14 -13.54 -16.06
CA ALA A 165 -27.43 -14.63 -16.73
C ALA A 165 -26.21 -14.10 -17.51
N PRO A 166 -25.11 -14.86 -17.64
CA PRO A 166 -23.91 -14.41 -18.35
C PRO A 166 -24.18 -13.84 -19.76
N ALA A 167 -25.10 -14.45 -20.51
CA ALA A 167 -25.45 -14.01 -21.86
C ALA A 167 -26.11 -12.63 -21.88
N GLU A 168 -26.97 -12.35 -20.90
CA GLU A 168 -27.65 -11.06 -20.73
C GLU A 168 -26.66 -9.97 -20.28
N VAL A 169 -25.78 -10.30 -19.33
CA VAL A 169 -24.71 -9.39 -18.89
C VAL A 169 -23.77 -9.02 -20.04
N ALA A 170 -23.39 -10.00 -20.87
CA ALA A 170 -22.54 -9.74 -22.03
C ALA A 170 -23.24 -8.84 -23.07
N GLN A 171 -24.54 -9.04 -23.31
CA GLN A 171 -25.32 -8.18 -24.21
C GLN A 171 -25.38 -6.73 -23.72
N LEU A 172 -25.64 -6.53 -22.42
CA LEU A 172 -25.69 -5.21 -21.81
C LEU A 172 -24.36 -4.47 -21.92
N ILE A 173 -23.25 -5.16 -21.65
CA ILE A 173 -21.90 -4.58 -21.74
C ILE A 173 -21.56 -4.28 -23.21
N ALA A 174 -21.88 -5.17 -24.15
CA ALA A 174 -21.63 -4.97 -25.57
C ALA A 174 -22.43 -3.77 -26.14
N ALA A 175 -23.69 -3.60 -25.73
CA ALA A 175 -24.52 -2.47 -26.13
C ALA A 175 -23.93 -1.14 -25.60
N ALA A 176 -23.58 -1.08 -24.32
CA ALA A 176 -22.97 0.11 -23.73
C ALA A 176 -21.62 0.46 -24.39
N ALA A 177 -20.83 -0.55 -24.74
CA ALA A 177 -19.59 -0.34 -25.46
C ALA A 177 -19.89 0.28 -26.84
N ALA A 178 -20.82 -0.30 -27.62
CA ALA A 178 -21.23 0.21 -28.93
C ALA A 178 -21.68 1.67 -28.91
N GLU A 179 -22.48 2.07 -27.92
CA GLU A 179 -22.93 3.46 -27.73
C GLU A 179 -21.76 4.42 -27.43
N ALA A 180 -20.81 4.01 -26.59
CA ALA A 180 -19.62 4.81 -26.30
C ALA A 180 -18.74 5.05 -27.53
N GLY A 181 -18.72 4.12 -28.50
CA GLY A 181 -17.99 4.26 -29.76
C GLY A 181 -18.62 5.24 -30.76
N ALA A 182 -19.93 5.50 -30.66
CA ALA A 182 -20.63 6.45 -31.54
C ALA A 182 -20.50 7.91 -31.06
N GLY A 183 -20.26 8.14 -29.77
CA GLY A 183 -20.10 9.48 -29.19
C GLY A 183 -18.72 10.12 -29.40
N THR A 184 -17.68 9.32 -29.63
CA THR A 184 -16.29 9.79 -29.81
C THR A 184 -16.05 10.55 -31.12
N GLU A 185 -16.85 10.31 -32.17
CA GLU A 185 -16.76 11.08 -33.43
C GLU A 185 -17.39 12.48 -33.34
N ALA A 186 -18.36 12.70 -32.44
CA ALA A 186 -19.03 13.98 -32.27
C ALA A 186 -18.37 14.88 -31.18
N GLY A 187 -17.66 14.30 -30.22
CA GLY A 187 -17.14 14.99 -29.03
C GLY A 187 -15.84 15.77 -29.19
N ALA A 188 -15.11 15.62 -30.30
CA ALA A 188 -13.80 16.25 -30.50
C ALA A 188 -13.85 17.78 -30.73
N ALA A 189 -15.04 18.38 -30.90
CA ALA A 189 -15.19 19.78 -31.30
C ALA A 189 -15.68 20.75 -30.19
N ALA A 190 -16.05 20.29 -28.99
CA ALA A 190 -16.92 21.11 -28.12
C ALA A 190 -16.44 21.45 -26.70
N ALA A 191 -15.32 20.92 -26.19
CA ALA A 191 -14.99 21.10 -24.76
C ALA A 191 -13.69 21.90 -24.52
N ALA A 192 -13.60 23.07 -25.15
CA ALA A 192 -12.74 24.16 -24.75
C ALA A 192 -13.61 25.37 -24.36
N ALA A 193 -14.25 25.33 -23.19
CA ALA A 193 -14.73 26.51 -22.46
C ALA A 193 -15.30 26.13 -21.08
N GLU A 194 -15.13 27.06 -20.13
CA GLU A 194 -15.92 27.25 -18.90
C GLU A 194 -15.50 26.54 -17.61
N THR A 195 -14.53 27.23 -16.97
CA THR A 195 -14.44 27.47 -15.53
C THR A 195 -15.72 28.04 -14.93
N GLY A 196 -16.14 27.51 -13.78
CA GLY A 196 -17.17 28.11 -12.93
C GLY A 196 -17.04 27.63 -11.49
N THR A 197 -16.55 28.51 -10.63
CA THR A 197 -16.37 28.32 -9.19
C THR A 197 -17.67 28.67 -8.45
N GLU A 198 -18.14 27.82 -7.54
CA GLU A 198 -19.14 28.22 -6.54
C GLU A 198 -18.86 27.56 -5.19
N ALA A 199 -18.84 28.39 -4.14
CA ALA A 199 -18.56 28.01 -2.77
C ALA A 199 -19.85 28.07 -1.93
N ALA A 200 -20.10 27.05 -1.10
CA ALA A 200 -21.09 27.08 -0.02
C ALA A 200 -20.69 26.07 1.08
N THR A 201 -20.03 26.52 2.16
CA THR A 201 -20.56 26.79 3.52
C THR A 201 -20.86 25.54 4.38
N PRO A 202 -20.34 25.44 5.62
CA PRO A 202 -20.29 24.20 6.39
C PRO A 202 -21.56 23.92 7.17
N ILE A 203 -21.92 22.65 7.34
CA ILE A 203 -23.00 22.21 8.23
C ILE A 203 -22.38 21.49 9.43
N GLN A 204 -22.48 22.14 10.59
CA GLN A 204 -22.28 21.54 11.91
C GLN A 204 -23.54 20.74 12.30
N SER A 205 -23.37 19.55 12.89
CA SER A 205 -24.40 18.96 13.78
C SER A 205 -23.90 17.69 14.49
N THR A 206 -23.57 17.88 15.77
CA THR A 206 -23.90 17.05 16.95
C THR A 206 -24.09 15.53 16.81
N SER A 207 -23.21 14.81 17.50
CA SER A 207 -23.27 13.38 17.86
C SER A 207 -24.55 12.98 18.60
N PRO A 208 -24.91 11.69 18.53
CA PRO A 208 -25.39 10.94 19.68
C PRO A 208 -24.43 9.78 20.03
N ASP A 209 -24.12 9.69 21.31
CA ASP A 209 -23.33 8.66 21.98
C ASP A 209 -23.87 7.25 21.73
N LEU A 210 -23.04 6.38 21.16
CA LEU A 210 -23.10 4.94 21.43
C LEU A 210 -21.80 4.27 20.98
N LEU A 211 -20.85 4.20 21.92
CA LEU A 211 -19.96 3.06 22.18
C LEU A 211 -19.01 3.51 23.30
N LEU A 212 -19.15 2.90 24.47
CA LEU A 212 -18.11 2.89 25.50
C LEU A 212 -16.87 2.21 24.90
N VAL A 213 -16.01 3.00 24.28
CA VAL A 213 -14.60 2.68 24.15
C VAL A 213 -14.03 2.93 25.54
N GLY A 214 -13.63 1.87 26.23
CA GLY A 214 -12.85 2.05 27.46
C GLY A 214 -11.64 2.91 27.13
N ASP A 215 -11.35 3.91 27.97
CA ASP A 215 -10.18 4.75 27.82
C ASP A 215 -8.93 3.86 27.65
N PRO A 216 -8.03 4.16 26.70
CA PRO A 216 -6.73 3.50 26.67
C PRO A 216 -6.07 3.75 28.03
N GLU A 217 -5.70 2.66 28.69
CA GLU A 217 -4.95 2.66 29.94
C GLU A 217 -3.85 3.75 29.87
N PRO A 218 -3.75 4.65 30.87
CA PRO A 218 -2.76 5.73 30.92
C PRO A 218 -1.27 5.28 30.90
N SER A 219 -1.00 3.99 30.76
CA SER A 219 0.30 3.35 30.87
C SER A 219 1.00 3.08 29.53
N ASP A 220 0.37 3.30 28.38
CA ASP A 220 1.03 3.11 27.08
C ASP A 220 2.17 4.15 26.90
N PRO A 221 3.45 3.75 26.84
CA PRO A 221 4.56 4.70 26.78
C PRO A 221 4.68 5.40 25.41
N TRP A 222 3.77 5.16 24.45
CA TRP A 222 3.87 5.73 23.12
C TRP A 222 2.91 6.90 22.86
N LEU A 223 3.44 7.94 22.22
CA LEU A 223 2.67 8.97 21.53
C LEU A 223 2.77 8.74 20.02
N GLN A 224 1.63 8.72 19.32
CA GLN A 224 1.61 8.69 17.86
C GLN A 224 0.86 9.89 17.28
N TYR A 225 1.45 10.51 16.26
CA TYR A 225 0.82 11.57 15.47
C TYR A 225 0.86 11.18 13.99
N ASN A 226 -0.29 11.27 13.33
CA ASN A 226 -0.42 11.09 11.90
C ASN A 226 -0.36 12.47 11.25
N ALA A 227 0.72 12.78 10.53
CA ALA A 227 0.88 14.01 9.77
C ALA A 227 0.47 13.76 8.31
N GLU A 228 -0.50 14.51 7.80
CA GLU A 228 -1.00 14.40 6.43
C GLU A 228 -0.09 15.14 5.46
N VAL A 229 0.50 14.40 4.52
CA VAL A 229 1.55 14.90 3.63
C VAL A 229 1.38 14.24 2.27
N ASP A 230 1.16 15.02 1.20
CA ASP A 230 1.10 14.50 -0.17
C ASP A 230 2.48 13.99 -0.64
N TRP A 231 3.52 14.78 -0.36
CA TRP A 231 4.91 14.40 -0.59
C TRP A 231 5.82 15.06 0.44
N ALA A 232 6.54 14.24 1.22
CA ALA A 232 7.46 14.75 2.23
C ALA A 232 8.71 15.34 1.58
N THR A 233 8.97 16.61 1.87
CA THR A 233 10.09 17.38 1.31
C THR A 233 11.33 17.30 2.20
N PRO A 234 12.54 17.62 1.68
CA PRO A 234 13.76 17.69 2.49
C PRO A 234 13.60 18.59 3.72
N GLU A 235 12.89 19.72 3.59
CA GLU A 235 12.64 20.67 4.69
C GLU A 235 11.77 20.08 5.80
N LEU A 236 10.81 19.21 5.45
CA LEU A 236 10.02 18.48 6.43
C LEU A 236 10.88 17.48 7.20
N TYR A 237 11.71 16.71 6.49
CA TYR A 237 12.61 15.75 7.14
C TYR A 237 13.63 16.44 8.04
N ASP A 238 14.18 17.57 7.61
CA ASP A 238 15.14 18.33 8.40
C ASP A 238 14.54 18.89 9.70
N ALA A 239 13.29 19.40 9.63
CA ALA A 239 12.57 19.87 10.80
C ALA A 239 12.29 18.74 11.81
N LEU A 240 11.83 17.58 11.32
CA LEU A 240 11.62 16.39 12.15
C LEU A 240 12.94 15.88 12.76
N ARG A 241 14.01 15.83 11.94
CA ARG A 241 15.35 15.40 12.37
C ARG A 241 15.85 16.26 13.52
N THR A 242 15.72 17.57 13.40
CA THR A 242 16.22 18.54 14.39
C THR A 242 15.51 18.34 15.72
N ASP A 243 14.17 18.32 15.72
CA ASP A 243 13.38 18.18 16.94
C ASP A 243 13.61 16.83 17.63
N VAL A 244 13.60 15.73 16.86
CA VAL A 244 13.81 14.38 17.40
C VAL A 244 15.22 14.20 17.96
N THR A 245 16.24 14.76 17.32
CA THR A 245 17.62 14.66 17.81
C THR A 245 17.76 15.36 19.17
N GLU A 246 17.07 16.48 19.38
CA GLU A 246 17.06 17.18 20.66
C GLU A 246 16.34 16.37 21.74
N LEU A 247 15.13 15.87 21.43
CA LEU A 247 14.32 15.05 22.33
C LEU A 247 14.97 13.72 22.74
N LEU A 248 15.75 13.10 21.84
CA LEU A 248 16.54 11.91 22.18
C LEU A 248 17.80 12.27 22.98
N GLY A 249 18.41 13.42 22.68
CA GLY A 249 19.67 13.86 23.29
C GLY A 249 19.52 14.30 24.75
N ASP A 250 18.37 14.86 25.13
CA ASP A 250 18.06 15.22 26.52
C ASP A 250 17.39 14.08 27.32
N GLY A 251 17.06 12.97 26.67
CA GLY A 251 16.45 11.79 27.28
C GLY A 251 14.95 11.88 27.49
N THR A 252 14.28 12.94 27.03
CA THR A 252 12.82 13.11 27.16
C THR A 252 12.05 12.10 26.32
N VAL A 253 12.62 11.70 25.18
CA VAL A 253 12.14 10.60 24.34
C VAL A 253 13.17 9.49 24.37
N ALA A 254 12.72 8.27 24.67
CA ALA A 254 13.58 7.10 24.75
C ALA A 254 13.74 6.38 23.40
N ASP A 255 12.71 6.42 22.56
CA ASP A 255 12.73 5.91 21.19
C ASP A 255 11.87 6.76 20.27
N PHE A 256 12.25 6.86 19.02
CA PHE A 256 11.46 7.55 18.01
C PHE A 256 11.48 6.77 16.71
N PHE A 257 10.35 6.67 16.02
CA PHE A 257 10.43 6.30 14.62
C PHE A 257 9.28 6.85 13.80
N PHE A 258 9.52 6.95 12.50
CA PHE A 258 8.48 7.29 11.54
C PHE A 258 8.25 6.17 10.54
N VAL A 259 7.07 6.18 9.91
CA VAL A 259 6.73 5.35 8.75
C VAL A 259 5.93 6.16 7.74
N HIS A 260 6.17 5.92 6.45
CA HIS A 260 5.33 6.43 5.38
C HIS A 260 4.09 5.57 5.26
N LYS A 261 2.93 6.15 5.57
CA LYS A 261 1.65 5.46 5.45
C LYS A 261 0.58 6.45 4.99
N PRO A 262 0.02 6.29 3.77
CA PRO A 262 -0.98 7.20 3.23
C PRO A 262 -2.12 7.48 4.23
N PRO A 263 -2.54 8.75 4.38
CA PRO A 263 -2.20 9.92 3.55
C PRO A 263 -0.97 10.74 4.02
N GLY A 264 0.02 10.15 4.70
CA GLY A 264 1.26 10.87 5.03
C GLY A 264 2.28 10.10 5.88
N LEU A 265 2.70 10.68 7.00
CA LEU A 265 3.66 10.12 7.95
C LEU A 265 2.99 9.73 9.27
N ARG A 266 3.44 8.64 9.87
CA ARG A 266 3.14 8.34 11.28
C ARG A 266 4.41 8.55 12.08
N LEU A 267 4.36 9.46 13.05
CA LEU A 267 5.45 9.78 13.95
C LEU A 267 5.15 9.12 15.29
N ARG A 268 6.10 8.39 15.85
CA ARG A 268 5.94 7.62 17.09
C ARG A 268 7.06 7.96 18.05
N TYR A 269 6.71 8.34 19.27
CA TYR A 269 7.63 8.74 20.32
C TYR A 269 7.38 7.87 21.55
N ARG A 270 8.41 7.18 22.04
CA ARG A 270 8.36 6.48 23.32
C ARG A 270 8.83 7.43 24.40
N ILE A 271 8.01 7.63 25.40
CA ILE A 271 8.20 8.61 26.47
C ILE A 271 8.02 7.93 27.83
N ASP A 272 8.56 8.57 28.86
CA ASP A 272 8.09 8.31 30.21
C ASP A 272 6.65 8.88 30.35
N PRO A 273 5.68 8.13 30.90
CA PRO A 273 4.35 8.67 31.18
C PRO A 273 4.34 10.01 31.94
N ALA A 274 5.34 10.27 32.78
CA ALA A 274 5.50 11.54 33.50
C ALA A 274 5.77 12.73 32.57
N ASP A 275 6.48 12.52 31.46
CA ASP A 275 6.87 13.56 30.52
C ASP A 275 5.82 13.78 29.41
N ARG A 276 4.76 12.97 29.39
CA ARG A 276 3.71 13.00 28.36
C ARG A 276 3.15 14.40 28.06
N PRO A 277 2.76 15.22 29.05
CA PRO A 277 2.20 16.55 28.76
C PRO A 277 3.23 17.47 28.09
N ALA A 278 4.50 17.41 28.53
CA ALA A 278 5.56 18.25 28.01
C ALA A 278 5.92 17.86 26.57
N VAL A 279 6.14 16.57 26.31
CA VAL A 279 6.46 16.07 24.97
C VAL A 279 5.30 16.28 24.00
N ALA A 280 4.06 16.00 24.42
CA ALA A 280 2.91 16.24 23.57
C ALA A 280 2.77 17.72 23.20
N GLY A 281 2.95 18.64 24.15
CA GLY A 281 2.93 20.08 23.88
C GLY A 281 4.00 20.51 22.87
N ARG A 282 5.22 19.99 23.00
CA ARG A 282 6.32 20.27 22.07
C ARG A 282 6.06 19.73 20.67
N VAL A 283 5.66 18.46 20.55
CA VAL A 283 5.41 17.82 19.25
C VAL A 283 4.22 18.46 18.52
N THR A 284 3.14 18.78 19.23
CA THR A 284 1.99 19.48 18.63
C THR A 284 2.34 20.90 18.17
N THR A 285 3.17 21.62 18.94
CA THR A 285 3.71 22.94 18.53
C THR A 285 4.52 22.85 17.24
N LEU A 286 5.39 21.82 17.12
CA LEU A 286 6.14 21.55 15.89
C LEU A 286 5.20 21.25 14.72
N LEU A 287 4.22 20.36 14.90
CA LEU A 287 3.30 19.98 13.83
C LEU A 287 2.42 21.16 13.38
N ASP A 288 1.97 22.01 14.30
CA ASP A 288 1.28 23.25 13.98
C ASP A 288 2.16 24.22 13.19
N ASP A 289 3.45 24.29 13.52
CA ASP A 289 4.42 25.07 12.74
C ASP A 289 4.60 24.54 11.32
N LEU A 290 4.73 23.23 11.17
CA LEU A 290 4.82 22.56 9.88
C LEU A 290 3.55 22.77 9.04
N CYS A 291 2.37 22.80 9.67
CA CYS A 291 1.12 23.19 9.03
C CYS A 291 1.14 24.64 8.56
N ARG A 292 1.57 25.59 9.40
CA ARG A 292 1.70 27.01 9.03
C ARG A 292 2.67 27.24 7.86
N ARG A 293 3.72 26.43 7.79
CA ARG A 293 4.72 26.46 6.70
C ARG A 293 4.26 25.73 5.43
N GLY A 294 3.10 25.07 5.46
CA GLY A 294 2.56 24.31 4.33
C GLY A 294 3.31 23.00 4.03
N LEU A 295 4.13 22.51 4.97
CA LEU A 295 4.86 21.24 4.83
C LEU A 295 4.02 20.03 5.23
N VAL A 296 3.01 20.25 6.07
CA VAL A 296 2.01 19.27 6.52
C VAL A 296 0.64 19.89 6.29
N ARG A 297 -0.35 19.16 5.78
CA ARG A 297 -1.71 19.70 5.57
C ARG A 297 -2.53 19.75 6.85
N GLY A 298 -2.32 18.78 7.71
CA GLY A 298 -3.01 18.60 8.97
C GLY A 298 -2.38 17.45 9.73
N TRP A 299 -2.70 17.33 11.02
CA TRP A 299 -2.22 16.22 11.83
C TRP A 299 -3.27 15.79 12.85
N LEU A 300 -3.23 14.52 13.23
CA LEU A 300 -4.15 13.93 14.20
C LEU A 300 -3.39 13.03 15.18
N PRO A 301 -3.69 13.07 16.49
CA PRO A 301 -3.18 12.08 17.42
C PRO A 301 -3.78 10.70 17.12
N ALA A 302 -3.03 9.65 17.44
CA ALA A 302 -3.45 8.27 17.23
C ALA A 302 -2.81 7.34 18.26
N VAL A 303 -3.29 6.10 18.33
CA VAL A 303 -2.72 5.05 19.17
C VAL A 303 -1.73 4.22 18.34
N TYR A 304 -0.60 3.85 18.94
CA TYR A 304 0.36 2.93 18.35
C TYR A 304 0.28 1.56 19.02
N GLU A 305 -0.13 0.55 18.24
CA GLU A 305 -0.06 -0.84 18.66
C GLU A 305 1.15 -1.51 17.99
N PRO A 306 2.17 -1.97 18.74
CA PRO A 306 3.36 -2.59 18.17
C PRO A 306 3.06 -4.00 17.61
N GLU A 307 3.62 -4.32 16.44
CA GLU A 307 3.53 -5.66 15.83
C GLU A 307 4.46 -6.69 16.50
N GLN A 308 4.45 -6.75 17.83
CA GLN A 308 5.40 -7.52 18.65
C GLN A 308 5.49 -8.99 18.24
N ARG A 309 4.39 -9.60 17.77
CA ARG A 309 4.37 -10.99 17.31
C ARG A 309 5.26 -11.25 16.09
N LEU A 310 5.45 -10.27 15.20
CA LEU A 310 6.34 -10.41 14.04
C LEU A 310 7.81 -10.47 14.45
N PHE A 311 8.13 -9.93 15.63
CA PHE A 311 9.48 -9.81 16.14
C PHE A 311 9.73 -10.74 17.32
N GLY A 312 8.80 -11.64 17.65
CA GLY A 312 8.97 -12.61 18.73
C GLY A 312 8.77 -12.06 20.14
N GLY A 313 7.84 -11.12 20.28
CA GLY A 313 7.30 -10.67 21.55
C GLY A 313 7.79 -9.30 22.01
N ALA A 314 7.27 -8.85 23.16
CA ALA A 314 7.59 -7.54 23.74
C ALA A 314 9.08 -7.39 24.05
N GLU A 315 9.75 -8.47 24.45
CA GLU A 315 11.17 -8.46 24.80
C GLU A 315 12.04 -8.08 23.60
N SER A 316 11.92 -8.81 22.50
CA SER A 316 12.61 -8.51 21.25
C SER A 316 12.19 -7.16 20.66
N MET A 317 10.92 -6.77 20.82
CA MET A 317 10.42 -5.51 20.29
C MET A 317 11.19 -4.30 20.86
N ARG A 318 11.73 -4.37 22.09
CA ARG A 318 12.56 -3.29 22.67
C ARG A 318 13.76 -2.99 21.79
N SER A 319 14.50 -4.02 21.38
CA SER A 319 15.65 -3.86 20.47
C SER A 319 15.20 -3.43 19.07
N VAL A 320 14.07 -3.93 18.57
CA VAL A 320 13.50 -3.50 17.29
C VAL A 320 13.17 -2.01 17.30
N HIS A 321 12.61 -1.48 18.39
CA HIS A 321 12.32 -0.06 18.54
C HIS A 321 13.61 0.77 18.53
N GLN A 322 14.67 0.33 19.20
CA GLN A 322 15.98 0.98 19.12
C GLN A 322 16.55 0.95 17.69
N VAL A 323 16.41 -0.17 16.97
CA VAL A 323 16.80 -0.25 15.55
C VAL A 323 15.99 0.74 14.72
N PHE A 324 14.68 0.82 14.94
CA PHE A 324 13.80 1.77 14.25
C PHE A 324 14.17 3.23 14.55
N THR A 325 14.67 3.52 15.75
CA THR A 325 15.21 4.83 16.12
C THR A 325 16.47 5.17 15.33
N ALA A 326 17.48 4.31 15.35
CA ALA A 326 18.71 4.52 14.58
C ALA A 326 18.43 4.63 13.08
N ASP A 327 17.51 3.81 12.56
CA ASP A 327 17.14 3.76 11.15
C ASP A 327 16.40 5.04 10.73
N SER A 328 15.49 5.52 11.58
CA SER A 328 14.77 6.77 11.36
C SER A 328 15.72 7.96 11.32
N LEU A 329 16.69 8.05 12.23
CA LEU A 329 17.66 9.14 12.23
C LEU A 329 18.54 9.15 10.98
N ALA A 330 18.98 7.97 10.52
CA ALA A 330 19.73 7.83 9.28
C ALA A 330 18.92 8.30 8.07
N TRP A 331 17.65 7.86 7.95
CA TRP A 331 16.78 8.25 6.83
C TRP A 331 16.33 9.71 6.89
N LEU A 332 16.05 10.25 8.07
CA LEU A 332 15.75 11.68 8.23
C LEU A 332 16.94 12.54 7.75
N GLY A 333 18.17 12.19 8.14
CA GLY A 333 19.38 12.83 7.64
C GLY A 333 19.53 12.69 6.13
N PHE A 334 19.43 11.46 5.63
CA PHE A 334 19.62 11.17 4.20
C PHE A 334 18.62 11.91 3.32
N HIS A 335 17.34 11.99 3.72
CA HIS A 335 16.29 12.66 2.96
C HIS A 335 16.32 14.18 3.10
N ALA A 336 16.81 14.72 4.23
CA ALA A 336 17.00 16.16 4.43
C ALA A 336 18.08 16.75 3.50
N ASP A 337 19.07 15.95 3.12
CA ASP A 337 20.17 16.37 2.23
C ASP A 337 19.89 16.15 0.73
N GLN A 338 18.73 15.59 0.36
CA GLN A 338 18.39 15.39 -1.05
C GLN A 338 18.00 16.70 -1.73
N PRO A 339 18.30 16.87 -3.04
CA PRO A 339 17.82 18.02 -3.80
C PRO A 339 16.29 18.11 -3.78
N ALA A 340 15.76 19.34 -3.82
CA ALA A 340 14.33 19.62 -3.79
C ALA A 340 13.54 18.91 -4.92
N ALA A 341 12.23 18.79 -4.72
CA ALA A 341 11.31 17.94 -5.49
C ALA A 341 11.52 18.00 -7.03
N GLY A 342 11.69 16.83 -7.65
CA GLY A 342 11.81 16.66 -9.11
C GLY A 342 13.06 15.93 -9.60
N GLN A 343 14.05 15.70 -8.73
CA GLN A 343 15.25 14.90 -9.04
C GLN A 343 15.21 13.56 -8.31
N ARG A 344 15.60 12.46 -8.98
CA ARG A 344 15.65 11.12 -8.34
C ARG A 344 16.77 11.11 -7.30
N PRO A 345 16.52 10.65 -6.06
CA PRO A 345 17.59 10.37 -5.09
C PRO A 345 18.59 9.42 -5.72
N THR A 346 19.85 9.83 -5.84
CA THR A 346 20.83 9.10 -6.66
C THR A 346 21.44 7.88 -5.96
N ALA A 347 21.13 7.63 -4.68
CA ALA A 347 21.80 6.58 -3.91
C ALA A 347 20.98 5.90 -2.80
N THR A 348 19.65 6.02 -2.77
CA THR A 348 18.80 5.42 -1.71
C THR A 348 19.01 3.90 -1.59
N TRP A 349 19.07 3.18 -2.71
CA TRP A 349 19.29 1.75 -2.71
C TRP A 349 20.70 1.38 -2.19
N ALA A 350 21.72 2.18 -2.53
CA ALA A 350 23.10 1.97 -2.07
C ALA A 350 23.22 2.19 -0.55
N MET A 351 22.63 3.28 -0.04
CA MET A 351 22.53 3.54 1.41
C MET A 351 21.81 2.40 2.13
N SER A 352 20.68 1.95 1.57
CA SER A 352 19.89 0.85 2.13
C SER A 352 20.69 -0.44 2.23
N LEU A 353 21.39 -0.86 1.17
CA LEU A 353 22.19 -2.09 1.19
C LEU A 353 23.33 -2.03 2.22
N LEU A 354 24.02 -0.88 2.32
CA LEU A 354 25.07 -0.70 3.31
C LEU A 354 24.52 -0.78 4.73
N MET A 355 23.38 -0.14 5.01
CA MET A 355 22.73 -0.23 6.32
C MET A 355 22.26 -1.66 6.64
N ILE A 356 21.69 -2.37 5.67
CA ILE A 356 21.26 -3.75 5.84
C ILE A 356 22.46 -4.65 6.15
N ARG A 357 23.61 -4.46 5.49
CA ARG A 357 24.83 -5.24 5.78
C ARG A 357 25.26 -5.08 7.24
N GLU A 358 25.33 -3.85 7.74
CA GLU A 358 25.66 -3.58 9.15
C GLU A 358 24.63 -4.18 10.12
N LEU A 359 23.34 -4.18 9.77
CA LEU A 359 22.31 -4.85 10.56
C LEU A 359 22.53 -6.37 10.61
N LEU A 360 22.83 -6.99 9.47
CA LEU A 360 23.07 -8.43 9.39
C LEU A 360 24.31 -8.82 10.19
N ASP A 361 25.41 -8.07 10.03
CA ASP A 361 26.65 -8.29 10.78
C ASP A 361 26.43 -8.12 12.29
N ALA A 362 25.67 -7.10 12.71
CA ALA A 362 25.32 -6.87 14.12
C ALA A 362 24.43 -7.97 14.71
N LEU A 363 23.66 -8.66 13.88
CA LEU A 363 22.84 -9.82 14.26
C LEU A 363 23.60 -11.15 14.11
N GLY A 364 24.90 -11.12 13.82
CA GLY A 364 25.74 -12.32 13.64
C GLY A 364 25.37 -13.15 12.41
N ILE A 365 24.63 -12.57 11.45
CA ILE A 365 24.22 -13.24 10.21
C ILE A 365 25.34 -13.05 9.19
N THR A 366 26.16 -14.08 8.98
CA THR A 366 27.40 -13.95 8.19
C THR A 366 27.46 -14.91 7.01
N GLY A 367 28.29 -14.56 6.02
CA GLY A 367 28.54 -15.41 4.86
C GLY A 367 27.26 -15.68 4.05
N TRP A 368 26.86 -16.94 3.95
CA TRP A 368 25.71 -17.40 3.16
C TRP A 368 24.37 -17.34 3.93
N GLU A 369 24.40 -17.00 5.22
CA GLU A 369 23.20 -16.99 6.06
C GLU A 369 22.21 -15.89 5.69
N ASP A 370 22.70 -14.81 5.07
CA ASP A 370 21.90 -13.71 4.57
C ASP A 370 20.91 -14.16 3.48
N ILE A 371 21.19 -15.24 2.77
CA ILE A 371 20.30 -15.82 1.75
C ILE A 371 18.95 -16.22 2.35
N ASP A 372 18.93 -16.79 3.56
CA ASP A 372 17.67 -17.12 4.25
C ASP A 372 16.91 -15.84 4.65
N VAL A 373 17.59 -14.73 4.92
CA VAL A 373 16.93 -13.43 5.16
C VAL A 373 16.25 -12.93 3.89
N TRP A 374 16.94 -12.98 2.75
CA TRP A 374 16.38 -12.59 1.46
C TRP A 374 15.21 -13.49 1.05
N ASP A 375 15.33 -14.80 1.22
CA ASP A 375 14.23 -15.74 0.96
C ASP A 375 13.00 -15.47 1.85
N ARG A 376 13.21 -15.17 3.14
CA ARG A 376 12.13 -14.76 4.06
C ARG A 376 11.46 -13.45 3.62
N LEU A 377 12.24 -12.47 3.17
CA LEU A 377 11.70 -11.23 2.59
C LEU A 377 10.81 -11.51 1.37
N GLY A 378 11.23 -12.46 0.53
CA GLY A 378 10.44 -12.90 -0.61
C GLY A 378 9.11 -13.53 -0.19
N ARG A 379 9.19 -14.55 0.68
CA ARG A 379 8.03 -15.35 1.10
C ARG A 379 7.04 -14.60 1.99
N TYR A 380 7.53 -13.90 3.01
CA TYR A 380 6.68 -13.26 4.02
C TYR A 380 6.41 -11.79 3.70
N GLY A 381 7.36 -11.11 3.08
CA GLY A 381 7.21 -9.72 2.65
C GLY A 381 6.56 -9.58 1.27
N GLN A 382 6.29 -10.68 0.55
CA GLN A 382 5.78 -10.66 -0.82
C GLN A 382 6.67 -9.81 -1.75
N ARG A 383 7.99 -9.90 -1.58
CA ARG A 383 9.01 -9.15 -2.34
C ARG A 383 9.60 -10.03 -3.44
N MET A 384 8.76 -10.51 -4.33
CA MET A 384 9.17 -11.45 -5.38
C MET A 384 8.99 -10.81 -6.75
N LEU A 385 9.95 -11.03 -7.65
CA LEU A 385 9.76 -10.75 -9.07
C LEU A 385 8.87 -11.82 -9.69
N ASP A 386 8.02 -11.41 -10.62
CA ASP A 386 7.33 -12.34 -11.51
C ASP A 386 8.34 -13.17 -12.30
N THR A 387 8.04 -14.45 -12.52
CA THR A 387 8.96 -15.38 -13.18
C THR A 387 9.35 -14.94 -14.59
N GLU A 388 8.41 -14.37 -15.35
CA GLU A 388 8.71 -13.84 -16.69
C GLU A 388 9.63 -12.61 -16.65
N VAL A 389 9.54 -11.79 -15.60
CA VAL A 389 10.40 -10.62 -15.40
C VAL A 389 11.79 -11.05 -14.92
N ALA A 390 11.86 -12.08 -14.07
CA ALA A 390 13.11 -12.65 -13.59
C ALA A 390 13.98 -13.21 -14.73
N ASP A 391 13.35 -13.77 -15.77
CA ASP A 391 14.03 -14.35 -16.94
C ASP A 391 14.44 -13.31 -18.01
N ASP A 392 14.11 -12.02 -17.85
CA ASP A 392 14.51 -10.95 -18.79
C ASP A 392 16.04 -10.69 -18.71
N ALA A 393 16.73 -10.74 -19.86
CA ALA A 393 18.16 -10.51 -19.97
C ALA A 393 18.63 -9.13 -19.43
N ARG A 394 17.76 -8.12 -19.38
CA ARG A 394 18.02 -6.83 -18.72
C ARG A 394 18.04 -6.99 -17.21
N VAL A 395 17.09 -7.73 -16.64
CA VAL A 395 17.03 -8.02 -15.21
C VAL A 395 18.26 -8.83 -14.80
N ALA A 396 18.66 -9.83 -15.59
CA ALA A 396 19.89 -10.58 -15.35
C ALA A 396 21.15 -9.69 -15.30
N ARG A 397 21.26 -8.70 -16.19
CA ARG A 397 22.38 -7.74 -16.17
C ARG A 397 22.37 -6.84 -14.93
N ILE A 398 21.21 -6.35 -14.52
CA ILE A 398 21.08 -5.52 -13.32
C ILE A 398 21.36 -6.37 -12.07
N ALA A 399 20.85 -7.60 -12.02
CA ALA A 399 21.11 -8.54 -10.95
C ALA A 399 22.61 -8.84 -10.80
N ALA A 400 23.33 -9.05 -11.90
CA ALA A 400 24.78 -9.25 -11.87
C ALA A 400 25.55 -8.03 -11.31
N ALA A 401 25.14 -6.81 -11.67
CA ALA A 401 25.72 -5.59 -11.11
C ALA A 401 25.42 -5.46 -9.61
N LEU A 402 24.17 -5.70 -9.20
CA LEU A 402 23.74 -5.64 -7.81
C LEU A 402 24.47 -6.66 -6.92
N ARG A 403 24.69 -7.89 -7.40
CA ARG A 403 25.47 -8.90 -6.67
C ARG A 403 26.92 -8.45 -6.48
N ARG A 404 27.52 -7.85 -7.51
CA ARG A 404 28.88 -7.31 -7.42
C ARG A 404 28.94 -6.19 -6.39
N ASP A 405 27.99 -5.27 -6.42
CA ASP A 405 27.94 -4.15 -5.49
C ASP A 405 27.68 -4.61 -4.04
N TRP A 406 26.91 -5.69 -3.84
CA TRP A 406 26.74 -6.35 -2.53
C TRP A 406 28.05 -6.98 -2.01
N ALA A 407 28.85 -7.55 -2.91
CA ALA A 407 30.15 -8.13 -2.58
C ALA A 407 31.23 -7.06 -2.30
N GLU A 408 31.13 -5.90 -2.94
CA GLU A 408 32.10 -4.79 -2.90
C GLU A 408 31.49 -3.52 -2.28
N PRO A 409 31.27 -3.48 -0.95
CA PRO A 409 30.54 -2.37 -0.29
C PRO A 409 31.23 -1.00 -0.44
N GLU A 410 32.55 -0.94 -0.61
CA GLU A 410 33.26 0.32 -0.84
C GLU A 410 32.77 1.04 -2.09
N ARG A 411 32.43 0.31 -3.16
CA ARG A 411 31.87 0.90 -4.39
C ARG A 411 30.47 1.46 -4.19
N LEU A 412 29.69 0.91 -3.27
CA LEU A 412 28.42 1.50 -2.87
C LEU A 412 28.64 2.77 -2.05
N ARG A 413 29.63 2.75 -1.15
CA ARG A 413 29.96 3.87 -0.28
C ARG A 413 30.41 5.09 -1.09
N GLU A 414 31.14 4.89 -2.17
CA GLU A 414 31.54 5.94 -3.13
C GLU A 414 30.36 6.60 -3.86
N GLN A 415 29.21 5.94 -3.97
CA GLN A 415 28.01 6.47 -4.64
C GLN A 415 27.15 7.36 -3.74
N LEU A 416 27.44 7.39 -2.44
CA LEU A 416 26.63 8.12 -1.47
C LEU A 416 26.81 9.64 -1.60
N PRO A 417 25.78 10.42 -1.22
CA PRO A 417 25.95 11.86 -1.05
C PRO A 417 26.98 12.17 0.05
N PRO A 418 27.55 13.39 0.11
CA PRO A 418 28.60 13.76 1.06
C PRO A 418 28.29 13.47 2.53
N THR A 419 27.01 13.51 2.93
CA THR A 419 26.57 13.22 4.30
C THR A 419 26.35 11.73 4.57
N GLY A 420 26.24 10.90 3.53
CA GLY A 420 26.00 9.47 3.62
C GLY A 420 27.03 8.70 4.46
N PRO A 421 28.35 8.88 4.26
CA PRO A 421 29.36 8.22 5.09
C PRO A 421 29.20 8.49 6.59
N GLN A 422 28.93 9.73 6.98
CA GLN A 422 28.75 10.12 8.38
C GLN A 422 27.46 9.54 8.98
N LEU A 423 26.40 9.41 8.19
CA LEU A 423 25.15 8.75 8.61
C LEU A 423 25.35 7.25 8.78
N LEU A 424 26.10 6.60 7.88
CA LEU A 424 26.45 5.19 7.98
C LEU A 424 27.32 4.90 9.20
N ASP A 425 28.30 5.73 9.50
CA ASP A 425 29.18 5.52 10.65
C ASP A 425 28.39 5.60 11.98
N ARG A 426 27.43 6.53 12.08
CA ARG A 426 26.50 6.61 13.21
C ARG A 426 25.59 5.39 13.28
N TRP A 427 25.02 4.97 12.16
CA TRP A 427 24.20 3.75 12.07
C TRP A 427 24.98 2.51 12.53
N ALA A 428 26.19 2.30 12.03
CA ALA A 428 27.05 1.17 12.39
C ALA A 428 27.39 1.18 13.89
N GLN A 429 27.68 2.35 14.47
CA GLN A 429 27.89 2.49 15.91
C GLN A 429 26.64 2.09 16.71
N SER A 430 25.45 2.54 16.31
CA SER A 430 24.20 2.14 16.94
C SER A 430 23.93 0.64 16.80
N MET A 431 24.17 0.06 15.61
CA MET A 431 23.97 -1.37 15.37
C MET A 431 24.90 -2.24 16.20
N ALA A 432 26.16 -1.84 16.40
CA ALA A 432 27.09 -2.58 17.25
C ALA A 432 26.58 -2.70 18.71
N THR A 433 25.99 -1.63 19.26
CA THR A 433 25.39 -1.65 20.60
C THR A 433 24.07 -2.41 20.62
N ILE A 434 23.13 -2.05 19.75
CA ILE A 434 21.77 -2.62 19.73
C ILE A 434 21.81 -4.11 19.38
N GLY A 435 22.63 -4.51 18.41
CA GLY A 435 22.77 -5.91 18.00
C GLY A 435 23.29 -6.78 19.14
N LYS A 436 24.28 -6.29 19.91
CA LYS A 436 24.76 -6.97 21.11
C LYS A 436 23.68 -7.08 22.18
N GLU A 437 22.97 -5.99 22.49
CA GLU A 437 21.88 -5.99 23.46
C GLU A 437 20.75 -6.96 23.05
N TRP A 438 20.43 -7.00 21.75
CA TRP A 438 19.41 -7.89 21.22
C TRP A 438 19.84 -9.36 21.30
N TRP A 439 21.11 -9.64 21.02
CA TRP A 439 21.66 -10.99 21.10
C TRP A 439 21.70 -11.51 22.54
N ASP A 440 22.29 -10.73 23.44
CA ASP A 440 22.46 -11.06 24.85
C ASP A 440 21.11 -11.07 25.60
N GLY A 441 20.17 -10.21 25.20
CA GLY A 441 18.87 -10.05 25.85
C GLY A 441 17.76 -10.94 25.33
N TYR A 442 17.81 -11.39 24.06
CA TYR A 442 16.71 -12.16 23.45
C TYR A 442 17.18 -13.40 22.70
N PHE A 443 18.07 -13.29 21.71
CA PHE A 443 18.39 -14.46 20.86
C PHE A 443 19.11 -15.61 21.59
N THR A 444 19.69 -15.33 22.76
CA THR A 444 20.27 -16.35 23.65
C THR A 444 19.33 -16.80 24.78
N SER A 445 18.14 -16.18 24.88
CA SER A 445 17.13 -16.50 25.88
C SER A 445 16.37 -17.78 25.50
N PRO A 446 15.96 -18.62 26.48
CA PRO A 446 15.07 -19.76 26.21
C PRO A 446 13.69 -19.34 25.70
N ASP A 447 13.28 -18.07 25.90
CA ASP A 447 11.98 -17.53 25.50
C ASP A 447 11.98 -16.94 24.07
N ALA A 448 13.06 -17.13 23.31
CA ALA A 448 13.17 -16.66 21.94
C ALA A 448 12.20 -17.40 20.99
N GLU A 449 11.08 -16.75 20.65
CA GLU A 449 10.10 -17.27 19.70
C GLU A 449 10.54 -17.20 18.23
N VAL A 450 11.42 -16.25 17.87
CA VAL A 450 11.93 -16.09 16.50
C VAL A 450 13.45 -15.96 16.48
N GLY A 451 14.07 -16.43 15.40
CA GLY A 451 15.52 -16.30 15.19
C GLY A 451 15.94 -14.96 14.56
N PRO A 452 17.24 -14.63 14.59
CA PRO A 452 17.76 -13.35 14.10
C PRO A 452 17.47 -13.10 12.62
N ARG A 453 17.50 -14.14 11.78
CA ARG A 453 17.18 -14.02 10.35
C ARG A 453 15.73 -13.67 10.07
N HIS A 454 14.80 -14.14 10.91
CA HIS A 454 13.38 -13.79 10.82
C HIS A 454 13.17 -12.33 11.23
N ALA A 455 13.74 -11.94 12.38
CA ALA A 455 13.65 -10.57 12.85
C ALA A 455 14.27 -9.57 11.85
N ALA A 456 15.45 -9.88 11.30
CA ALA A 456 16.11 -9.08 10.27
C ALA A 456 15.20 -8.87 9.04
N ALA A 457 14.58 -9.94 8.53
CA ALA A 457 13.70 -9.85 7.36
C ALA A 457 12.54 -8.87 7.58
N PHE A 458 11.85 -8.93 8.73
CA PHE A 458 10.78 -7.96 9.02
C PHE A 458 11.32 -6.56 9.25
N THR A 459 12.45 -6.39 9.94
CA THR A 459 13.10 -5.08 10.13
C THR A 459 13.42 -4.41 8.79
N ILE A 460 13.90 -5.18 7.79
CA ILE A 460 14.21 -4.69 6.45
C ILE A 460 12.96 -4.14 5.74
N ILE A 461 11.77 -4.71 5.97
CA ILE A 461 10.51 -4.19 5.40
C ILE A 461 10.22 -2.78 5.92
N PHE A 462 10.34 -2.55 7.22
CA PHE A 462 10.16 -1.23 7.83
C PHE A 462 11.26 -0.25 7.40
N HIS A 463 12.50 -0.73 7.27
CA HIS A 463 13.61 0.04 6.73
C HIS A 463 13.33 0.52 5.30
N TRP A 464 12.89 -0.35 4.40
CA TRP A 464 12.53 0.03 3.03
C TRP A 464 11.34 0.98 2.94
N ASN A 465 10.40 0.90 3.89
CA ASN A 465 9.33 1.89 4.01
C ASN A 465 9.91 3.29 4.27
N ARG A 466 10.79 3.45 5.28
CA ARG A 466 11.43 4.74 5.61
C ARG A 466 12.37 5.23 4.51
N ALA A 467 13.05 4.31 3.84
CA ALA A 467 13.87 4.59 2.66
C ALA A 467 13.04 5.10 1.48
N ARG A 468 11.73 4.83 1.47
CA ARG A 468 10.83 5.00 0.31
C ARG A 468 11.32 4.22 -0.90
N LEU A 469 11.90 3.04 -0.67
CA LEU A 469 12.42 2.22 -1.75
C LEU A 469 11.21 1.65 -2.54
N PRO A 470 11.13 1.85 -3.87
CA PRO A 470 10.04 1.31 -4.68
C PRO A 470 9.97 -0.22 -4.53
N ILE A 471 8.75 -0.74 -4.49
CA ILE A 471 8.52 -2.16 -4.22
C ILE A 471 9.04 -3.08 -5.35
N GLY A 472 9.02 -2.66 -6.61
CA GLY A 472 9.80 -3.31 -7.67
C GLY A 472 11.34 -3.34 -7.44
N GLN A 473 11.93 -2.32 -6.81
CA GLN A 473 13.35 -2.37 -6.41
C GLN A 473 13.57 -3.31 -5.22
N GLN A 474 12.65 -3.32 -4.25
CA GLN A 474 12.68 -4.30 -3.15
C GLN A 474 12.63 -5.73 -3.69
N ALA A 475 11.70 -6.02 -4.61
CA ALA A 475 11.57 -7.32 -5.26
C ALA A 475 12.81 -7.71 -6.06
N LEU A 476 13.40 -6.78 -6.82
CA LEU A 476 14.64 -7.02 -7.54
C LEU A 476 15.82 -7.33 -6.62
N ILE A 477 15.97 -6.59 -5.52
CA ILE A 477 17.02 -6.84 -4.53
C ILE A 477 16.82 -8.20 -3.87
N THR A 478 15.61 -8.47 -3.39
CA THR A 478 15.25 -9.73 -2.76
C THR A 478 15.50 -10.92 -3.69
N HIS A 479 15.01 -10.85 -4.93
CA HIS A 479 15.23 -11.90 -5.92
C HIS A 479 16.72 -12.12 -6.20
N THR A 480 17.45 -11.04 -6.45
CA THR A 480 18.88 -11.11 -6.81
C THR A 480 19.74 -11.68 -5.70
N LEU A 481 19.54 -11.21 -4.46
CA LEU A 481 20.37 -11.60 -3.33
C LEU A 481 19.91 -12.93 -2.70
N GLY A 482 18.65 -13.32 -2.87
CA GLY A 482 18.14 -14.65 -2.51
C GLY A 482 18.54 -15.75 -3.51
N GLY A 483 18.60 -15.42 -4.81
CA GLY A 483 18.94 -16.36 -5.89
C GLY A 483 20.43 -16.78 -5.97
N ARG A 484 21.28 -16.39 -5.01
CA ARG A 484 22.72 -16.70 -5.02
C ARG A 484 23.02 -18.20 -4.82
N MET A 485 22.10 -18.98 -4.25
CA MET A 485 22.29 -20.43 -4.07
C MET A 485 22.13 -21.24 -5.37
N THR A 486 21.29 -20.80 -6.30
CA THR A 486 20.98 -21.55 -7.53
C THR A 486 22.12 -21.62 -8.54
N GLU A 487 23.15 -20.77 -8.40
CA GLU A 487 24.30 -20.73 -9.30
C GLU A 487 25.58 -21.32 -8.67
N ALA A 488 25.65 -21.53 -7.36
CA ALA A 488 26.82 -22.15 -6.72
C ALA A 488 26.88 -23.68 -6.92
N THR A 489 25.84 -24.26 -7.52
CA THR A 489 25.69 -25.68 -7.85
C THR A 489 25.74 -25.97 -9.37
N ALA A 490 26.03 -24.98 -10.20
CA ALA A 490 26.33 -25.11 -11.63
C ALA A 490 27.82 -24.81 -11.87
#